data_AF-A0A346N5X8-F1
#
_entry.id   AF-A0A346N5X8-F1
#
_cell.length_a   1.000
_cell.length_b   1.000
_cell.length_c   1.000
_cell.angle_alpha   90.00
_cell.angle_beta   90.00
_cell.angle_gamma   90.00
#
_symmetry.space_group_name_H-M   'P 1'
#
loop_
_entity.id
_entity.type
_entity.pdbx_description
1 polymer ?
#
loop_
_entity_poly.entity_id
_entity_poly.type
_entity_poly.pdbx_seq_one_letter_code
_entity_poly.pdbx_strand_id
1 'polypeptide(L)'
;MRRLTAAVAASLLPGLMVIAIAGLPVPAGAAEPYDAYADEACDGYFDPLLLERGSRCSGSRERSCPTVRHWTPRRVSRQLPACEGVAQAAHPLHAERIQSSYLALRPDHGAPRAIYLMLHWHRATAHEAVNYLHLQDLARSRGALVIVPDVPGNQWAQSGSRNINQHVAWVDAVLADAQRRYGTGNLPVYLVGLSNGAAMAMHYACARADRIDAVMPVALPMYRSDLAACSFSQSIGYVQVHGDSDRFVPYRGNLWFASAEQVYARMRRNMDCVDAGAKAARLESPLTPVDIRYGDGCVGGRRGYLLRVENAGHTWPDMETLSGRDRNPYGLIARNFDATLQGYDLLQLAAGR
;
A
#
# COMPACT_ATOMS: atom_id res chain seq x y z
N MET A 1 19.61 43.75 56.58
CA MET A 1 18.42 44.28 57.30
C MET A 1 18.01 45.61 56.67
N ARG A 2 16.74 45.67 56.25
CA ARG A 2 15.93 46.84 55.83
C ARG A 2 16.33 47.63 54.57
N ARG A 3 15.47 47.55 53.55
CA ARG A 3 14.69 48.65 52.94
C ARG A 3 13.63 48.01 52.01
N LEU A 4 12.37 47.92 52.45
CA LEU A 4 11.21 48.78 52.05
C LEU A 4 10.85 48.62 50.56
N THR A 5 9.97 47.68 50.18
CA THR A 5 8.50 47.78 49.95
C THR A 5 8.03 48.77 48.88
N ALA A 6 7.41 48.19 47.84
CA ALA A 6 6.16 48.60 47.14
C ALA A 6 6.06 50.01 46.52
N ALA A 7 5.28 50.30 45.48
CA ALA A 7 4.59 49.61 44.38
C ALA A 7 3.76 50.74 43.70
N VAL A 8 3.50 50.65 42.38
CA VAL A 8 2.32 51.21 41.67
C VAL A 8 2.24 52.76 41.59
N ALA A 9 1.61 53.41 40.61
CA ALA A 9 1.36 53.29 39.17
C ALA A 9 0.58 54.57 38.81
N ALA A 10 0.60 54.94 37.52
CA ALA A 10 -0.29 55.88 36.85
C ALA A 10 -0.18 57.35 37.29
N SER A 11 -0.07 58.32 36.39
CA SER A 11 -1.04 58.58 35.32
C SER A 11 -0.44 59.63 34.38
N LEU A 12 -0.92 59.68 33.12
CA LEU A 12 -1.25 60.89 32.34
C LEU A 12 -1.21 60.59 30.84
N LEU A 13 -2.40 60.41 30.24
CA LEU A 13 -2.70 60.84 28.87
C LEU A 13 -2.82 62.39 28.91
N PRO A 14 -2.59 63.18 27.83
CA PRO A 14 -3.06 62.91 26.46
C PRO A 14 -2.15 63.43 25.32
N GLY A 15 -2.52 63.20 24.05
CA GLY A 15 -2.10 64.06 22.93
C GLY A 15 -1.74 63.32 21.64
N LEU A 16 -2.64 63.38 20.66
CA LEU A 16 -2.45 62.95 19.27
C LEU A 16 -1.27 63.68 18.61
N MET A 17 -0.41 62.93 17.91
CA MET A 17 0.26 63.40 16.70
C MET A 17 0.31 62.25 15.69
N VAL A 18 -0.65 62.24 14.76
CA VAL A 18 -0.64 61.34 13.61
C VAL A 18 0.38 61.89 12.62
N ILE A 19 1.54 61.26 12.54
CA ILE A 19 2.50 61.48 11.47
C ILE A 19 2.14 60.50 10.35
N ALA A 20 1.58 61.03 9.27
CA ALA A 20 1.44 60.31 8.01
C ALA A 20 2.83 60.08 7.41
N ILE A 21 3.32 58.84 7.49
CA ILE A 21 4.52 58.44 6.79
C ILE A 21 4.08 58.02 5.38
N ALA A 22 4.45 58.84 4.39
CA ALA A 22 4.26 58.53 2.99
C ALA A 22 4.88 57.17 2.66
N GLY A 23 4.08 56.29 2.05
CA GLY A 23 4.51 54.96 1.64
C GLY A 23 5.65 55.05 0.63
N LEU A 24 6.79 54.47 0.98
CA LEU A 24 7.81 54.12 0.01
C LEU A 24 7.27 52.96 -0.85
N PRO A 25 7.50 52.97 -2.17
CA PRO A 25 7.12 51.84 -3.02
C PRO A 25 7.86 50.59 -2.55
N VAL A 26 7.10 49.57 -2.15
CA VAL A 26 7.63 48.23 -1.91
C VAL A 26 8.16 47.73 -3.25
N PRO A 27 9.46 47.44 -3.39
CA PRO A 27 9.94 46.80 -4.60
C PRO A 27 9.23 45.45 -4.71
N ALA A 28 8.69 45.13 -5.88
CA ALA A 28 8.14 43.82 -6.17
C ALA A 28 9.20 42.77 -5.81
N GLY A 29 8.99 42.12 -4.67
CA GLY A 29 9.88 41.10 -4.15
C GLY A 29 9.92 39.97 -5.16
N ALA A 30 11.14 39.61 -5.58
CA ALA A 30 11.39 38.33 -6.22
C ALA A 30 10.74 37.24 -5.36
N ALA A 31 9.97 36.36 -5.99
CA ALA A 31 9.49 35.15 -5.37
C ALA A 31 10.69 34.48 -4.66
N GLU A 32 10.50 34.12 -3.40
CA GLU A 32 11.48 33.34 -2.64
C GLU A 32 11.82 32.06 -3.44
N PRO A 33 13.06 31.54 -3.41
CA PRO A 33 13.47 30.43 -4.27
C PRO A 33 12.77 29.10 -3.94
N TYR A 34 11.88 29.06 -2.94
CA TYR A 34 11.16 27.87 -2.50
C TYR A 34 9.87 27.60 -3.28
N ASP A 35 9.36 28.53 -4.09
CA ASP A 35 8.13 28.37 -4.88
C ASP A 35 8.34 27.73 -6.27
N ALA A 36 9.55 27.19 -6.54
CA ALA A 36 9.92 26.68 -7.86
C ALA A 36 9.81 25.14 -8.03
N TYR A 37 9.53 24.38 -6.97
CA TYR A 37 9.06 23.01 -7.14
C TYR A 37 7.57 23.08 -7.40
N ALA A 38 7.20 23.07 -8.68
CA ALA A 38 5.83 22.87 -9.12
C ALA A 38 5.19 21.77 -8.28
N ASP A 39 3.91 21.95 -7.95
CA ASP A 39 3.03 20.94 -7.36
C ASP A 39 3.03 19.66 -8.22
N GLU A 40 4.11 18.86 -8.17
CA GLU A 40 4.18 17.54 -8.76
C GLU A 40 3.30 16.65 -7.87
N ALA A 41 2.01 16.74 -8.11
CA ALA A 41 1.05 15.81 -7.58
C ALA A 41 1.51 14.42 -8.03
N CYS A 42 1.73 13.51 -7.08
CA CYS A 42 2.16 12.14 -7.34
C CYS A 42 1.02 11.29 -7.90
N ASP A 43 0.14 11.94 -8.67
CA ASP A 43 -1.16 11.51 -9.20
C ASP A 43 -1.00 10.69 -10.50
N GLY A 44 0.22 10.50 -11.00
CA GLY A 44 0.48 9.60 -12.13
C GLY A 44 1.48 8.49 -11.79
N TYR A 45 2.30 8.72 -10.77
CA TYR A 45 3.35 7.82 -10.34
C TYR A 45 3.89 8.25 -8.97
N PHE A 46 3.98 7.31 -8.03
CA PHE A 46 4.56 7.54 -6.72
C PHE A 46 5.98 6.99 -6.60
N ASP A 47 6.93 7.87 -6.31
CA ASP A 47 8.30 7.54 -5.90
C ASP A 47 8.63 8.31 -4.59
N PRO A 48 9.06 7.63 -3.52
CA PRO A 48 9.50 8.30 -2.29
C PRO A 48 10.56 9.40 -2.48
N LEU A 49 11.37 9.34 -3.54
CA LEU A 49 12.33 10.40 -3.88
C LEU A 49 11.65 11.74 -4.22
N LEU A 50 10.39 11.75 -4.64
CA LEU A 50 9.62 12.98 -4.89
C LEU A 50 9.34 13.70 -3.56
N LEU A 51 9.06 12.96 -2.49
CA LEU A 51 8.85 13.53 -1.16
C LEU A 51 10.12 14.21 -0.62
N GLU A 52 11.29 13.60 -0.85
CA GLU A 52 12.59 14.18 -0.49
C GLU A 52 12.87 15.49 -1.23
N ARG A 53 12.29 15.67 -2.42
CA ARG A 53 12.38 16.90 -3.23
C ARG A 53 11.31 17.94 -2.90
N GLY A 54 10.44 17.66 -1.93
CA GLY A 54 9.41 18.58 -1.46
C GLY A 54 8.03 18.41 -2.11
N SER A 55 7.84 17.41 -2.99
CA SER A 55 6.54 17.16 -3.63
C SER A 55 5.48 16.75 -2.60
N ARG A 56 4.24 17.19 -2.83
CA ARG A 56 3.08 16.84 -1.99
C ARG A 56 2.29 15.70 -2.60
N CYS A 57 2.64 14.47 -2.27
CA CYS A 57 1.84 13.30 -2.65
C CYS A 57 0.61 13.18 -1.74
N SER A 58 -0.58 12.96 -2.31
CA SER A 58 -1.79 12.59 -1.55
C SER A 58 -2.40 11.33 -2.13
N GLY A 59 -2.75 10.35 -1.28
CA GLY A 59 -3.20 9.03 -1.74
C GLY A 59 -4.51 8.99 -2.54
N SER A 60 -5.45 9.92 -2.36
CA SER A 60 -6.84 9.71 -2.83
C SER A 60 -7.25 10.44 -4.12
N ARG A 61 -6.37 11.23 -4.76
CA ARG A 61 -6.77 12.12 -5.86
C ARG A 61 -7.02 11.45 -7.21
N GLU A 62 -6.59 10.20 -7.38
CA GLU A 62 -6.62 9.52 -8.69
C GLU A 62 -7.86 8.63 -8.93
N ARG A 63 -8.75 8.47 -7.94
CA ARG A 63 -9.86 7.53 -8.09
C ARG A 63 -10.86 8.03 -9.12
N SER A 64 -11.05 7.23 -10.16
CA SER A 64 -11.88 7.53 -11.33
C SER A 64 -12.99 6.51 -11.54
N CYS A 65 -12.85 5.32 -10.97
CA CYS A 65 -13.89 4.30 -10.96
C CYS A 65 -14.95 4.56 -9.86
N PRO A 66 -16.23 4.22 -10.10
CA PRO A 66 -17.28 4.42 -9.10
C PRO A 66 -17.03 3.64 -7.80
N THR A 67 -17.39 4.23 -6.67
CA THR A 67 -17.24 3.61 -5.36
C THR A 67 -18.47 2.79 -4.96
N VAL A 68 -18.31 1.90 -3.98
CA VAL A 68 -19.42 1.12 -3.41
C VAL A 68 -20.08 1.79 -2.22
N ARG A 69 -19.90 3.11 -2.05
CA ARG A 69 -20.60 3.87 -1.02
C ARG A 69 -22.10 3.65 -1.20
N HIS A 70 -22.79 3.39 -0.10
CA HIS A 70 -24.24 3.09 -0.07
C HIS A 70 -24.66 1.71 -0.60
N TRP A 71 -23.73 0.82 -0.98
CA TRP A 71 -24.09 -0.55 -1.32
C TRP A 71 -24.38 -1.38 -0.07
N THR A 72 -25.21 -2.41 -0.22
CA THR A 72 -25.37 -3.42 0.84
C THR A 72 -24.18 -4.37 0.84
N PRO A 73 -23.82 -4.99 1.99
CA PRO A 73 -22.74 -5.98 2.03
C PRO A 73 -22.93 -7.13 1.02
N ARG A 74 -24.18 -7.58 0.83
CA ARG A 74 -24.53 -8.61 -0.16
C ARG A 74 -24.24 -8.17 -1.60
N ARG A 75 -24.41 -6.89 -1.91
CA ARG A 75 -24.12 -6.36 -3.24
C ARG A 75 -22.61 -6.25 -3.47
N VAL A 76 -21.86 -5.73 -2.49
CA VAL A 76 -20.39 -5.63 -2.55
C VAL A 76 -19.72 -6.99 -2.73
N SER A 77 -20.28 -8.06 -2.16
CA SER A 77 -19.76 -9.43 -2.26
C SER A 77 -20.10 -10.17 -3.56
N ARG A 78 -20.88 -9.56 -4.48
CA ARG A 78 -21.40 -10.27 -5.67
C ARG A 78 -21.34 -9.47 -6.97
N GLN A 79 -21.09 -8.18 -6.89
CA GLN A 79 -21.16 -7.27 -8.02
C GLN A 79 -19.97 -6.33 -8.00
N LEU A 80 -19.54 -5.91 -9.18
CA LEU A 80 -18.59 -4.83 -9.37
C LEU A 80 -19.34 -3.66 -10.06
N PRO A 81 -19.15 -2.41 -9.62
CA PRO A 81 -19.65 -1.27 -10.38
C PRO A 81 -18.91 -1.22 -11.71
N ALA A 82 -19.61 -0.89 -12.79
CA ALA A 82 -18.95 -0.69 -14.08
C ALA A 82 -17.98 0.49 -13.97
N CYS A 83 -16.76 0.29 -14.48
CA CYS A 83 -15.78 1.36 -14.64
C CYS A 83 -15.42 1.51 -16.13
N GLU A 84 -15.55 2.72 -16.65
CA GLU A 84 -15.14 3.05 -18.01
C GLU A 84 -13.63 2.79 -18.18
N GLY A 85 -13.23 2.17 -19.30
CA GLY A 85 -11.84 1.82 -19.54
C GLY A 85 -11.40 0.48 -18.94
N VAL A 86 -12.30 -0.23 -18.25
CA VAL A 86 -11.97 -1.49 -17.55
C VAL A 86 -12.88 -2.62 -18.01
N ALA A 87 -12.29 -3.66 -18.58
CA ALA A 87 -12.97 -4.92 -18.84
C ALA A 87 -12.82 -5.86 -17.63
N GLN A 88 -13.94 -6.46 -17.22
CA GLN A 88 -14.01 -7.38 -16.08
C GLN A 88 -14.54 -8.76 -16.52
N ALA A 89 -13.94 -9.82 -15.99
CA ALA A 89 -14.37 -11.19 -16.24
C ALA A 89 -14.16 -12.08 -15.01
N ALA A 90 -15.04 -13.07 -14.83
CA ALA A 90 -14.88 -14.13 -13.85
C ALA A 90 -14.55 -15.44 -14.57
N HIS A 91 -13.51 -16.13 -14.11
CA HIS A 91 -13.03 -17.37 -14.73
C HIS A 91 -13.11 -18.51 -13.71
N PRO A 92 -14.03 -19.48 -13.90
CA PRO A 92 -14.02 -20.70 -13.11
C PRO A 92 -12.78 -21.53 -13.45
N LEU A 93 -12.18 -22.13 -12.42
CA LEU A 93 -11.00 -22.97 -12.56
C LEU A 93 -11.04 -24.09 -11.53
N HIS A 94 -10.41 -25.21 -11.89
CA HIS A 94 -10.20 -26.34 -11.00
C HIS A 94 -8.71 -26.68 -10.98
N ALA A 95 -8.12 -26.75 -9.79
CA ALA A 95 -6.75 -27.21 -9.61
C ALA A 95 -6.63 -28.01 -8.32
N GLU A 96 -5.98 -29.17 -8.39
CA GLU A 96 -5.88 -30.13 -7.29
C GLU A 96 -7.26 -30.52 -6.73
N ARG A 97 -7.60 -30.04 -5.53
CA ARG A 97 -8.90 -30.25 -4.87
C ARG A 97 -9.69 -28.96 -4.69
N ILE A 98 -9.23 -27.86 -5.31
CA ILE A 98 -9.86 -26.55 -5.22
C ILE A 98 -10.61 -26.30 -6.52
N GLN A 99 -11.95 -26.25 -6.41
CA GLN A 99 -12.84 -25.77 -7.46
C GLN A 99 -13.38 -24.40 -7.03
N SER A 100 -13.01 -23.36 -7.76
CA SER A 100 -13.35 -21.97 -7.44
C SER A 100 -13.29 -21.12 -8.71
N SER A 101 -13.12 -19.81 -8.57
CA SER A 101 -12.92 -18.87 -9.66
C SER A 101 -11.91 -17.78 -9.29
N TYR A 102 -11.48 -17.01 -10.28
CA TYR A 102 -10.83 -15.73 -10.06
C TYR A 102 -11.51 -14.63 -10.86
N LEU A 103 -11.45 -13.40 -10.34
CA LEU A 103 -11.80 -12.20 -11.10
C LEU A 103 -10.57 -11.67 -11.82
N ALA A 104 -10.76 -11.19 -13.04
CA ALA A 104 -9.76 -10.51 -13.83
C ALA A 104 -10.28 -9.13 -14.23
N LEU A 105 -9.49 -8.10 -13.97
CA LEU A 105 -9.72 -6.72 -14.42
C LEU A 105 -8.56 -6.33 -15.31
N ARG A 106 -8.85 -5.78 -16.49
CA ARG A 106 -7.82 -5.29 -17.42
C ARG A 106 -8.25 -3.97 -18.05
N PRO A 107 -7.31 -3.18 -18.55
CA PRO A 107 -7.62 -2.14 -19.52
C PRO A 107 -8.48 -2.71 -20.65
N ASP A 108 -9.59 -2.06 -20.99
CA ASP A 108 -10.41 -2.48 -22.13
C ASP A 108 -9.72 -2.17 -23.48
N HIS A 109 -8.80 -1.19 -23.49
CA HIS A 109 -7.88 -0.86 -24.57
C HIS A 109 -6.40 -0.98 -24.16
N GLY A 110 -5.55 -1.35 -25.11
CA GLY A 110 -4.10 -1.54 -24.87
C GLY A 110 -3.74 -2.88 -24.24
N ALA A 111 -2.44 -3.18 -24.21
CA ALA A 111 -1.90 -4.38 -23.58
C ALA A 111 -1.59 -4.11 -22.10
N PRO A 112 -1.86 -5.06 -21.17
CA PRO A 112 -1.44 -4.93 -19.79
C PRO A 112 0.08 -4.77 -19.66
N ARG A 113 0.52 -4.04 -18.63
CA ARG A 113 1.95 -3.77 -18.37
C ARG A 113 2.56 -4.67 -17.30
N ALA A 114 1.73 -5.18 -16.41
CA ALA A 114 2.09 -6.08 -15.31
C ALA A 114 0.88 -6.92 -14.90
N ILE A 115 1.12 -8.01 -14.16
CA ILE A 115 0.09 -8.74 -13.43
C ILE A 115 0.12 -8.30 -11.97
N TYR A 116 -1.02 -7.88 -11.44
CA TYR A 116 -1.23 -7.60 -10.02
C TYR A 116 -2.13 -8.67 -9.41
N LEU A 117 -1.52 -9.62 -8.70
CA LEU A 117 -2.19 -10.78 -8.13
C LEU A 117 -2.54 -10.49 -6.66
N MET A 118 -3.81 -10.21 -6.39
CA MET A 118 -4.31 -9.82 -5.06
C MET A 118 -4.96 -10.99 -4.33
N LEU A 119 -4.39 -11.35 -3.17
CA LEU A 119 -4.98 -12.33 -2.27
C LEU A 119 -5.81 -11.63 -1.19
N HIS A 120 -7.13 -11.83 -1.24
CA HIS A 120 -8.08 -11.18 -0.34
C HIS A 120 -7.91 -11.63 1.13
N TRP A 121 -8.45 -10.84 2.07
CA TRP A 121 -8.37 -11.15 3.51
C TRP A 121 -9.37 -12.24 3.93
N HIS A 122 -9.29 -12.63 5.20
CA HIS A 122 -10.15 -13.67 5.77
C HIS A 122 -11.64 -13.27 5.67
N ARG A 123 -12.47 -14.22 5.19
CA ARG A 123 -13.92 -14.11 4.93
C ARG A 123 -14.31 -13.18 3.78
N ALA A 124 -13.36 -12.49 3.17
CA ALA A 124 -13.60 -11.69 1.99
C ALA A 124 -13.79 -12.55 0.74
N THR A 125 -14.45 -11.98 -0.25
CA THR A 125 -14.54 -12.47 -1.62
C THR A 125 -13.64 -11.67 -2.54
N ALA A 126 -13.38 -12.18 -3.73
CA ALA A 126 -12.70 -11.43 -4.78
C ALA A 126 -13.44 -10.12 -5.11
N HIS A 127 -14.78 -10.12 -5.09
CA HIS A 127 -15.59 -8.92 -5.31
C HIS A 127 -15.38 -7.87 -4.21
N GLU A 128 -15.33 -8.29 -2.94
CA GLU A 128 -15.05 -7.39 -1.83
C GLU A 128 -13.64 -6.81 -1.93
N ALA A 129 -12.64 -7.60 -2.32
CA ALA A 129 -11.30 -7.09 -2.55
C ALA A 129 -11.26 -6.06 -3.68
N VAL A 130 -11.90 -6.33 -4.82
CA VAL A 130 -11.98 -5.34 -5.91
C VAL A 130 -12.65 -4.05 -5.46
N ASN A 131 -13.79 -4.17 -4.76
CA ASN A 131 -14.62 -3.04 -4.39
C ASN A 131 -14.02 -2.18 -3.28
N TYR A 132 -13.53 -2.81 -2.20
CA TYR A 132 -12.98 -2.06 -1.06
C TYR A 132 -11.57 -1.55 -1.31
N LEU A 133 -10.80 -2.18 -2.19
CA LEU A 133 -9.41 -1.77 -2.46
C LEU A 133 -9.28 -0.99 -3.77
N HIS A 134 -10.39 -0.61 -4.40
CA HIS A 134 -10.40 0.16 -5.65
C HIS A 134 -9.56 -0.47 -6.77
N LEU A 135 -9.56 -1.80 -6.89
CA LEU A 135 -8.65 -2.47 -7.84
C LEU A 135 -8.98 -2.18 -9.32
N GLN A 136 -10.18 -1.66 -9.61
CA GLN A 136 -10.51 -1.18 -10.96
C GLN A 136 -9.69 0.05 -11.34
N ASP A 137 -9.40 0.95 -10.40
CA ASP A 137 -8.57 2.14 -10.64
C ASP A 137 -7.14 1.74 -11.01
N LEU A 138 -6.64 0.63 -10.47
CA LEU A 138 -5.32 0.11 -10.82
C LEU A 138 -5.26 -0.39 -12.27
N ALA A 139 -6.28 -1.12 -12.72
CA ALA A 139 -6.38 -1.52 -14.12
C ALA A 139 -6.48 -0.29 -15.04
N ARG A 140 -7.30 0.70 -14.68
CA ARG A 140 -7.54 1.89 -15.48
C ARG A 140 -6.33 2.83 -15.58
N SER A 141 -5.72 3.17 -14.44
CA SER A 141 -4.70 4.22 -14.36
C SER A 141 -3.27 3.71 -14.57
N ARG A 142 -2.97 2.48 -14.17
CA ARG A 142 -1.62 1.90 -14.26
C ARG A 142 -1.50 0.82 -15.36
N GLY A 143 -2.59 0.49 -16.04
CA GLY A 143 -2.57 -0.51 -17.10
C GLY A 143 -2.29 -1.93 -16.60
N ALA A 144 -2.59 -2.23 -15.33
CA ALA A 144 -2.32 -3.54 -14.75
C ALA A 144 -3.41 -4.56 -15.13
N LEU A 145 -3.01 -5.81 -15.35
CA LEU A 145 -3.92 -6.94 -15.30
C LEU A 145 -4.08 -7.36 -13.84
N VAL A 146 -5.20 -7.00 -13.22
CA VAL A 146 -5.51 -7.38 -11.84
C VAL A 146 -6.16 -8.75 -11.82
N ILE A 147 -5.59 -9.67 -11.05
CA ILE A 147 -6.10 -11.02 -10.85
C ILE A 147 -6.43 -11.21 -9.37
N VAL A 148 -7.66 -11.61 -9.07
CA VAL A 148 -8.15 -11.79 -7.70
C VAL A 148 -8.79 -13.17 -7.55
N PRO A 149 -8.04 -14.20 -7.13
CA PRO A 149 -8.57 -15.53 -6.89
C PRO A 149 -9.47 -15.58 -5.65
N ASP A 150 -10.59 -16.31 -5.76
CA ASP A 150 -11.36 -16.79 -4.61
C ASP A 150 -10.88 -18.18 -4.19
N VAL A 151 -11.02 -18.48 -2.90
CA VAL A 151 -10.81 -19.83 -2.34
C VAL A 151 -12.05 -20.31 -1.59
N PRO A 152 -12.34 -21.63 -1.58
CA PRO A 152 -13.46 -22.19 -0.82
C PRO A 152 -13.41 -21.76 0.66
N GLY A 153 -14.55 -21.31 1.18
CA GLY A 153 -14.66 -20.81 2.56
C GLY A 153 -14.04 -19.43 2.80
N ASN A 154 -13.60 -18.73 1.74
CA ASN A 154 -13.05 -17.38 1.80
C ASN A 154 -11.87 -17.25 2.77
N GLN A 155 -11.06 -18.29 2.88
CA GLN A 155 -9.92 -18.33 3.78
C GLN A 155 -8.76 -19.08 3.14
N TRP A 156 -7.61 -18.42 3.12
CA TRP A 156 -6.36 -19.03 2.71
C TRP A 156 -5.83 -19.96 3.80
N ALA A 157 -5.23 -21.08 3.36
CA ALA A 157 -4.53 -22.00 4.24
C ALA A 157 -3.45 -21.25 5.05
N GLN A 158 -3.36 -21.56 6.34
CA GLN A 158 -2.33 -21.00 7.21
C GLN A 158 -1.04 -21.81 7.08
N SER A 159 0.10 -21.19 7.33
CA SER A 159 1.38 -21.90 7.31
C SER A 159 1.39 -23.07 8.30
N GLY A 160 1.94 -24.20 7.86
CA GLY A 160 1.91 -25.46 8.62
C GLY A 160 0.60 -26.25 8.54
N SER A 161 -0.45 -25.72 7.92
CA SER A 161 -1.69 -26.48 7.68
C SER A 161 -1.51 -27.53 6.57
N ARG A 162 -2.26 -28.64 6.66
CA ARG A 162 -2.16 -29.77 5.71
C ARG A 162 -2.50 -29.40 4.26
N ASN A 163 -3.29 -28.36 4.05
CA ASN A 163 -3.74 -27.91 2.72
C ASN A 163 -2.92 -26.73 2.18
N ILE A 164 -1.85 -26.27 2.84
CA ILE A 164 -1.06 -25.12 2.37
C ILE A 164 -0.54 -25.31 0.94
N ASN A 165 0.01 -26.49 0.62
CA ASN A 165 0.51 -26.81 -0.72
C ASN A 165 -0.60 -26.81 -1.78
N GLN A 166 -1.84 -27.13 -1.41
CA GLN A 166 -2.98 -27.07 -2.33
C GLN A 166 -3.33 -25.62 -2.67
N HIS A 167 -3.22 -24.71 -1.70
CA HIS A 167 -3.42 -23.28 -1.94
C HIS A 167 -2.26 -22.68 -2.76
N VAL A 168 -1.01 -23.14 -2.56
CA VAL A 168 0.12 -22.78 -3.45
C VAL A 168 -0.17 -23.20 -4.89
N ALA A 169 -0.54 -24.48 -5.09
CA ALA A 169 -0.89 -25.00 -6.41
C ALA A 169 -2.11 -24.29 -7.05
N TRP A 170 -3.07 -23.85 -6.23
CA TRP A 170 -4.20 -23.04 -6.71
C TRP A 170 -3.74 -21.67 -7.23
N VAL A 171 -2.88 -20.97 -6.49
CA VAL A 171 -2.34 -19.67 -6.93
C VAL A 171 -1.53 -19.83 -8.22
N ASP A 172 -0.72 -20.90 -8.33
CA ASP A 172 0.00 -21.23 -9.57
C ASP A 172 -0.94 -21.46 -10.76
N ALA A 173 -2.00 -22.24 -10.55
CA ALA A 173 -2.94 -22.57 -11.60
C ALA A 173 -3.69 -21.33 -12.08
N VAL A 174 -4.09 -20.45 -11.16
CA VAL A 174 -4.72 -19.15 -11.49
C VAL A 174 -3.76 -18.27 -12.28
N LEU A 175 -2.51 -18.12 -11.82
CA LEU A 175 -1.51 -17.31 -12.52
C LEU A 175 -1.23 -17.84 -13.92
N ALA A 176 -1.03 -19.15 -14.07
CA ALA A 176 -0.77 -19.79 -15.37
C ALA A 176 -1.96 -19.70 -16.32
N ASP A 177 -3.19 -19.85 -15.82
CA ASP A 177 -4.41 -19.67 -16.62
C ASP A 177 -4.60 -18.23 -17.07
N ALA A 178 -4.40 -17.25 -16.18
CA ALA A 178 -4.43 -15.83 -16.52
C ALA A 178 -3.37 -15.47 -17.56
N GLN A 179 -2.12 -15.89 -17.38
CA GLN A 179 -1.03 -15.63 -18.32
C GLN A 179 -1.33 -16.17 -19.72
N ARG A 180 -1.90 -17.38 -19.81
CA ARG A 180 -2.31 -17.97 -21.09
C ARG A 180 -3.46 -17.20 -21.73
N ARG A 181 -4.51 -16.85 -20.96
CA ARG A 181 -5.71 -16.18 -21.49
C ARG A 181 -5.43 -14.77 -22.01
N TYR A 182 -4.54 -14.05 -21.33
CA TYR A 182 -4.27 -12.64 -21.63
C TYR A 182 -2.93 -12.41 -22.36
N GLY A 183 -2.17 -13.48 -22.65
CA GLY A 183 -0.88 -13.36 -23.35
C GLY A 183 0.18 -12.63 -22.54
N THR A 184 0.16 -12.76 -21.20
CA THR A 184 0.98 -11.95 -20.27
C THR A 184 2.11 -12.73 -19.60
N GLY A 185 2.53 -13.86 -20.18
CA GLY A 185 3.55 -14.76 -19.60
C GLY A 185 4.95 -14.15 -19.43
N ASN A 186 5.24 -13.03 -20.09
CA ASN A 186 6.51 -12.29 -19.99
C ASN A 186 6.40 -11.02 -19.13
N LEU A 187 5.21 -10.69 -18.64
CA LEU A 187 5.00 -9.49 -17.83
C LEU A 187 5.46 -9.73 -16.40
N PRO A 188 5.92 -8.67 -15.71
CA PRO A 188 6.19 -8.77 -14.29
C PRO A 188 4.95 -9.17 -13.51
N VAL A 189 5.15 -9.98 -12.46
CA VAL A 189 4.08 -10.42 -11.55
C VAL A 189 4.32 -9.82 -10.17
N TYR A 190 3.38 -9.00 -9.72
CA TYR A 190 3.36 -8.42 -8.38
C TYR A 190 2.30 -9.12 -7.54
N LEU A 191 2.75 -9.80 -6.49
CA LEU A 191 1.90 -10.55 -5.58
C LEU A 191 1.59 -9.71 -4.35
N VAL A 192 0.33 -9.52 -4.03
CA VAL A 192 -0.06 -8.68 -2.89
C VAL A 192 -1.13 -9.37 -2.07
N GLY A 193 -1.28 -8.95 -0.82
CA GLY A 193 -2.39 -9.45 0.00
C GLY A 193 -2.63 -8.64 1.25
N LEU A 194 -3.79 -8.84 1.85
CA LEU A 194 -4.19 -8.25 3.14
C LEU A 194 -4.42 -9.34 4.17
N SER A 195 -3.87 -9.19 5.38
CA SER A 195 -4.16 -10.07 6.53
C SER A 195 -3.86 -11.55 6.20
N ASN A 196 -4.84 -12.45 6.31
CA ASN A 196 -4.72 -13.85 5.90
C ASN A 196 -4.22 -14.03 4.44
N GLY A 197 -4.62 -13.15 3.52
CA GLY A 197 -4.10 -13.14 2.15
C GLY A 197 -2.65 -12.67 2.07
N ALA A 198 -2.22 -11.74 2.94
CA ALA A 198 -0.83 -11.30 3.04
C ALA A 198 0.09 -12.43 3.54
N ALA A 199 -0.39 -13.22 4.52
CA ALA A 199 0.33 -14.41 4.98
C ALA A 199 0.50 -15.44 3.85
N MET A 200 -0.56 -15.70 3.10
CA MET A 200 -0.51 -16.61 1.96
C MET A 200 0.40 -16.08 0.85
N ALA A 201 0.36 -14.76 0.57
CA ALA A 201 1.21 -14.13 -0.43
C ALA A 201 2.69 -14.33 -0.08
N MET A 202 3.06 -14.18 1.18
CA MET A 202 4.44 -14.38 1.64
C MET A 202 4.84 -15.85 1.69
N HIS A 203 3.92 -16.75 2.05
CA HIS A 203 4.17 -18.18 1.96
C HIS A 203 4.37 -18.63 0.50
N TYR A 204 3.54 -18.15 -0.42
CA TYR A 204 3.69 -18.42 -1.85
C TYR A 204 4.99 -17.84 -2.40
N ALA A 205 5.31 -16.58 -2.08
CA ALA A 205 6.56 -15.94 -2.47
C ALA A 205 7.78 -16.76 -2.04
N CYS A 206 7.71 -17.34 -0.84
CA CYS A 206 8.73 -18.25 -0.35
C CYS A 206 8.88 -19.50 -1.23
N ALA A 207 7.75 -20.16 -1.51
CA ALA A 207 7.75 -21.42 -2.25
C ALA A 207 8.02 -21.25 -3.76
N ARG A 208 7.67 -20.09 -4.33
CA ARG A 208 7.58 -19.83 -5.78
C ARG A 208 8.19 -18.48 -6.16
N ALA A 209 9.33 -18.15 -5.56
CA ALA A 209 10.05 -16.91 -5.87
C ALA A 209 10.38 -16.79 -7.38
N ASP A 210 10.52 -17.92 -8.09
CA ASP A 210 10.72 -18.02 -9.55
C ASP A 210 9.54 -17.47 -10.38
N ARG A 211 8.37 -17.28 -9.77
CA ARG A 211 7.12 -16.89 -10.46
C ARG A 211 6.69 -15.45 -10.24
N ILE A 212 7.39 -14.71 -9.38
CA ILE A 212 7.01 -13.33 -9.03
C ILE A 212 8.20 -12.40 -9.07
N ASP A 213 7.93 -11.15 -9.40
CA ASP A 213 8.93 -10.08 -9.39
C ASP A 213 8.93 -9.40 -8.02
N ALA A 214 7.78 -9.07 -7.43
CA ALA A 214 7.75 -8.42 -6.13
C ALA A 214 6.55 -8.86 -5.30
N VAL A 215 6.66 -8.72 -3.98
CA VAL A 215 5.58 -9.06 -3.05
C VAL A 215 5.27 -7.91 -2.10
N MET A 216 3.98 -7.65 -1.87
CA MET A 216 3.48 -6.67 -0.90
C MET A 216 2.48 -7.27 0.09
N PRO A 217 2.93 -7.74 1.26
CA PRO A 217 2.02 -8.04 2.36
C PRO A 217 1.58 -6.77 3.08
N VAL A 218 0.27 -6.68 3.33
CA VAL A 218 -0.35 -5.61 4.12
C VAL A 218 -0.97 -6.18 5.40
N ALA A 219 -0.64 -5.57 6.55
CA ALA A 219 -1.13 -5.89 7.89
C ALA A 219 -0.85 -7.32 8.41
N LEU A 220 -0.16 -8.19 7.66
CA LEU A 220 0.38 -9.46 8.16
C LEU A 220 1.58 -9.89 7.29
N PRO A 221 2.81 -9.52 7.69
CA PRO A 221 3.98 -9.72 6.84
C PRO A 221 4.49 -11.16 6.87
N MET A 222 4.47 -11.85 8.01
CA MET A 222 4.92 -13.25 8.07
C MET A 222 4.55 -13.92 9.40
N TYR A 223 4.25 -15.22 9.36
CA TYR A 223 4.25 -16.06 10.57
C TYR A 223 5.69 -16.28 11.07
N ARG A 224 5.90 -16.41 12.38
CA ARG A 224 7.24 -16.67 12.94
C ARG A 224 7.83 -17.98 12.47
N SER A 225 7.00 -19.00 12.25
CA SER A 225 7.42 -20.28 11.68
C SER A 225 8.04 -20.12 10.30
N ASP A 226 7.45 -19.26 9.46
CA ASP A 226 7.92 -19.04 8.09
C ASP A 226 9.21 -18.21 8.08
N LEU A 227 9.38 -17.28 9.03
CA LEU A 227 10.61 -16.48 9.12
C LEU A 227 11.86 -17.36 9.24
N ALA A 228 11.75 -18.50 9.93
CA ALA A 228 12.84 -19.47 10.09
C ALA A 228 12.92 -20.48 8.95
N ALA A 229 11.78 -20.94 8.43
CA ALA A 229 11.71 -22.01 7.44
C ALA A 229 11.84 -21.53 5.99
N CYS A 230 11.58 -20.26 5.73
CA CYS A 230 11.44 -19.78 4.36
C CYS A 230 12.77 -19.72 3.62
N SER A 231 12.83 -20.31 2.42
CA SER A 231 13.96 -20.24 1.50
C SER A 231 13.48 -19.82 0.12
N PHE A 232 13.85 -18.61 -0.32
CA PHE A 232 13.52 -18.13 -1.66
C PHE A 232 14.52 -18.71 -2.68
N SER A 233 14.04 -19.14 -3.85
CA SER A 233 14.91 -19.60 -4.93
C SER A 233 15.62 -18.45 -5.68
N GLN A 234 15.13 -17.22 -5.54
CA GLN A 234 15.74 -16.01 -6.09
C GLN A 234 15.33 -14.76 -5.30
N SER A 235 16.07 -13.67 -5.51
CA SER A 235 15.74 -12.36 -4.95
C SER A 235 14.48 -11.78 -5.61
N ILE A 236 13.52 -11.37 -4.77
CA ILE A 236 12.27 -10.71 -5.18
C ILE A 236 12.17 -9.35 -4.49
N GLY A 237 11.57 -8.38 -5.19
CA GLY A 237 11.31 -7.06 -4.62
C GLY A 237 10.35 -7.14 -3.45
N TYR A 238 10.47 -6.21 -2.50
CA TYR A 238 9.66 -6.24 -1.28
C TYR A 238 9.10 -4.88 -0.89
N VAL A 239 7.79 -4.83 -0.66
CA VAL A 239 7.10 -3.67 -0.10
C VAL A 239 6.28 -4.14 1.08
N GLN A 240 6.44 -3.59 2.27
CA GLN A 240 5.63 -3.97 3.43
C GLN A 240 4.85 -2.78 3.93
N VAL A 241 3.56 -2.96 4.19
CA VAL A 241 2.70 -1.90 4.74
C VAL A 241 2.02 -2.39 6.00
N HIS A 242 2.24 -1.71 7.13
CA HIS A 242 1.72 -2.18 8.42
C HIS A 242 1.35 -1.02 9.35
N GLY A 243 0.14 -1.07 9.91
CA GLY A 243 -0.32 -0.11 10.91
C GLY A 243 0.30 -0.38 12.28
N ASP A 244 0.93 0.63 12.89
CA ASP A 244 1.65 0.41 14.16
C ASP A 244 0.71 0.12 15.36
N SER A 245 -0.58 0.41 15.19
CA SER A 245 -1.65 0.25 16.17
C SER A 245 -2.56 -0.94 15.84
N ASP A 246 -2.12 -1.82 14.95
CA ASP A 246 -2.75 -3.09 14.64
C ASP A 246 -2.81 -3.99 15.90
N ARG A 247 -4.05 -4.28 16.35
CA ARG A 247 -4.31 -5.10 17.54
C ARG A 247 -4.44 -6.60 17.25
N PHE A 248 -4.54 -6.99 15.98
CA PHE A 248 -4.71 -8.38 15.56
C PHE A 248 -3.37 -9.01 15.21
N VAL A 249 -2.54 -8.26 14.49
CA VAL A 249 -1.17 -8.62 14.14
C VAL A 249 -0.27 -7.45 14.56
N PRO A 250 0.26 -7.48 15.80
CA PRO A 250 1.05 -6.36 16.30
C PRO A 250 2.26 -6.08 15.41
N TYR A 251 2.48 -4.81 15.05
CA TYR A 251 3.64 -4.37 14.25
C TYR A 251 4.97 -4.86 14.85
N ARG A 252 5.05 -4.87 16.18
CA ARG A 252 6.22 -5.34 16.94
C ARG A 252 6.35 -6.87 17.02
N GLY A 253 5.43 -7.61 16.39
CA GLY A 253 5.35 -9.07 16.45
C GLY A 253 4.82 -9.57 17.80
N ASN A 254 4.64 -10.88 17.88
CA ASN A 254 4.26 -11.58 19.12
C ASN A 254 4.77 -13.03 19.07
N LEU A 255 4.14 -13.97 19.79
CA LEU A 255 4.52 -15.39 19.75
C LEU A 255 4.26 -16.05 18.38
N TRP A 256 3.30 -15.55 17.61
CA TRP A 256 2.83 -16.16 16.36
C TRP A 256 3.33 -15.43 15.12
N PHE A 257 3.45 -14.10 15.19
CA PHE A 257 3.80 -13.24 14.06
C PHE A 257 5.16 -12.60 14.25
N ALA A 258 5.98 -12.60 13.19
CA ALA A 258 7.23 -11.88 13.19
C ALA A 258 6.95 -10.37 13.21
N SER A 259 7.87 -9.58 13.78
CA SER A 259 7.72 -8.13 13.71
C SER A 259 7.91 -7.64 12.27
N ALA A 260 7.29 -6.52 11.95
CA ALA A 260 7.45 -5.82 10.68
C ALA A 260 8.93 -5.60 10.32
N GLU A 261 9.75 -5.18 11.29
CA GLU A 261 11.19 -4.96 11.10
C GLU A 261 11.96 -6.27 10.89
N GLN A 262 11.58 -7.36 11.56
CA GLN A 262 12.23 -8.67 11.38
C GLN A 262 12.02 -9.21 9.97
N VAL A 263 10.79 -9.10 9.45
CA VAL A 263 10.47 -9.56 8.09
C VAL A 263 11.17 -8.66 7.07
N TYR A 264 11.13 -7.33 7.24
CA TYR A 264 11.85 -6.40 6.38
C TYR A 264 13.35 -6.70 6.32
N ALA A 265 14.00 -6.90 7.47
CA ALA A 265 15.41 -7.27 7.53
C ALA A 265 15.69 -8.62 6.87
N ARG A 266 14.79 -9.61 7.00
CA ARG A 266 14.91 -10.90 6.30
C ARG A 266 14.85 -10.73 4.79
N MET A 267 13.92 -9.91 4.30
CA MET A 267 13.76 -9.67 2.86
C MET A 267 14.93 -8.86 2.27
N ARG A 268 15.48 -7.89 3.01
CA ARG A 268 16.74 -7.22 2.60
C ARG A 268 17.90 -8.20 2.46
N ARG A 269 18.05 -9.14 3.40
CA ARG A 269 19.05 -10.22 3.27
C ARG A 269 18.79 -11.13 2.08
N ASN A 270 17.52 -11.41 1.76
CA ASN A 270 17.16 -12.19 0.57
C ASN A 270 17.57 -11.53 -0.76
N MET A 271 17.65 -10.20 -0.77
CA MET A 271 18.07 -9.42 -1.94
C MET A 271 19.56 -9.07 -1.92
N ASP A 272 20.33 -9.61 -0.96
CA ASP A 272 21.74 -9.27 -0.72
C ASP A 272 21.99 -7.75 -0.70
N CYS A 273 21.07 -7.00 -0.08
CA CYS A 273 21.20 -5.55 0.02
C CYS A 273 22.44 -5.17 0.83
N VAL A 274 23.26 -4.28 0.27
CA VAL A 274 24.28 -3.57 1.03
C VAL A 274 23.56 -2.53 1.91
N ASP A 275 23.99 -2.39 3.16
CA ASP A 275 23.54 -1.31 4.03
C ASP A 275 24.25 0.01 3.65
N ALA A 276 24.03 0.44 2.41
CA ALA A 276 24.42 1.76 1.93
C ALA A 276 23.29 2.74 2.27
N GLY A 277 23.39 3.40 3.43
CA GLY A 277 22.54 4.53 3.84
C GLY A 277 21.03 4.32 3.66
N ALA A 278 20.35 3.80 4.68
CA ALA A 278 18.89 3.71 4.65
C ALA A 278 18.27 5.10 4.42
N LYS A 279 17.45 5.21 3.38
CA LYS A 279 16.66 6.39 3.05
C LYS A 279 15.34 6.39 3.82
N ALA A 280 14.79 7.57 4.02
CA ALA A 280 13.54 7.76 4.71
C ALA A 280 12.74 8.89 4.05
N ALA A 281 11.45 8.63 3.84
CA ALA A 281 10.48 9.63 3.41
C ALA A 281 9.25 9.55 4.31
N ARG A 282 8.47 10.63 4.37
CA ARG A 282 7.27 10.70 5.19
C ARG A 282 6.10 11.32 4.42
N LEU A 283 4.94 10.67 4.49
CA LEU A 283 3.68 11.25 4.06
C LEU A 283 2.98 11.81 5.28
N GLU A 284 2.80 13.12 5.30
CA GLU A 284 2.17 13.80 6.44
C GLU A 284 0.66 13.53 6.50
N SER A 285 0.14 13.40 7.73
CA SER A 285 -1.28 13.30 8.04
C SER A 285 -1.49 13.64 9.50
N PRO A 286 -2.56 14.38 9.86
CA PRO A 286 -2.85 14.72 11.25
C PRO A 286 -3.22 13.50 12.11
N LEU A 287 -3.62 12.39 11.49
CA LEU A 287 -4.05 11.18 12.22
C LEU A 287 -3.15 9.99 11.95
N THR A 288 -2.74 9.80 10.69
CA THR A 288 -2.13 8.56 10.20
C THR A 288 -0.93 8.85 9.29
N PRO A 289 0.10 9.55 9.77
CA PRO A 289 1.29 9.78 8.96
C PRO A 289 1.97 8.45 8.61
N VAL A 290 2.62 8.41 7.45
CA VAL A 290 3.28 7.19 6.94
C VAL A 290 4.78 7.41 6.84
N ASP A 291 5.54 6.66 7.62
CA ASP A 291 6.98 6.57 7.49
C ASP A 291 7.35 5.52 6.46
N ILE A 292 8.16 5.90 5.47
CA ILE A 292 8.64 5.02 4.42
C ILE A 292 10.15 4.88 4.60
N ARG A 293 10.61 3.68 4.94
CA ARG A 293 12.03 3.36 5.07
C ARG A 293 12.43 2.46 3.92
N TYR A 294 13.50 2.81 3.22
CA TYR A 294 13.95 2.08 2.04
C TYR A 294 15.47 2.19 1.85
N GLY A 295 16.03 1.42 0.94
CA GLY A 295 17.47 1.46 0.67
C GLY A 295 17.80 0.86 -0.68
N ASP A 296 18.84 1.40 -1.30
CA ASP A 296 19.37 0.94 -2.58
C ASP A 296 20.39 -0.20 -2.38
N GLY A 297 21.03 -0.61 -3.49
CA GLY A 297 22.20 -1.47 -3.45
C GLY A 297 21.91 -2.94 -3.21
N CYS A 298 20.73 -3.42 -3.61
CA CYS A 298 20.43 -4.85 -3.63
C CYS A 298 20.70 -5.45 -5.01
N VAL A 299 20.93 -6.77 -5.04
CA VAL A 299 21.22 -7.52 -6.28
C VAL A 299 20.09 -7.32 -7.29
N GLY A 300 20.46 -7.19 -8.57
CA GLY A 300 19.50 -7.05 -9.67
C GLY A 300 18.66 -5.77 -9.60
N GLY A 301 19.13 -4.73 -8.91
CA GLY A 301 18.39 -3.46 -8.76
C GLY A 301 17.16 -3.57 -7.87
N ARG A 302 16.99 -4.69 -7.15
CA ARG A 302 15.87 -4.88 -6.24
C ARG A 302 15.92 -3.86 -5.10
N ARG A 303 14.76 -3.57 -4.52
CA ARG A 303 14.64 -2.70 -3.35
C ARG A 303 13.64 -3.25 -2.35
N GLY A 304 13.86 -2.90 -1.09
CA GLY A 304 12.91 -3.11 0.00
C GLY A 304 12.32 -1.79 0.45
N TYR A 305 11.00 -1.74 0.65
CA TYR A 305 10.28 -0.64 1.28
C TYR A 305 9.56 -1.15 2.53
N LEU A 306 9.70 -0.43 3.63
CA LEU A 306 8.94 -0.64 4.87
C LEU A 306 8.13 0.61 5.16
N LEU A 307 6.81 0.47 5.10
CA LEU A 307 5.85 1.52 5.38
C LEU A 307 5.21 1.25 6.73
N ARG A 308 5.55 2.09 7.71
CA ARG A 308 4.88 2.14 9.01
C ARG A 308 3.81 3.22 8.96
N VAL A 309 2.57 2.81 9.13
CA VAL A 309 1.42 3.72 9.18
C VAL A 309 1.10 4.00 10.65
N GLU A 310 1.46 5.18 11.14
CA GLU A 310 1.25 5.54 12.54
C GLU A 310 -0.25 5.60 12.87
N ASN A 311 -0.63 5.14 14.06
CA ASN A 311 -2.00 5.07 14.58
C ASN A 311 -2.99 4.22 13.76
N ALA A 312 -2.59 3.69 12.60
CA ALA A 312 -3.46 2.84 11.78
C ALA A 312 -3.59 1.43 12.35
N GLY A 313 -4.75 0.83 12.08
CA GLY A 313 -5.07 -0.51 12.55
C GLY A 313 -4.72 -1.62 11.56
N HIS A 314 -5.46 -2.72 11.67
CA HIS A 314 -5.38 -3.87 10.77
C HIS A 314 -6.18 -3.61 9.48
N THR A 315 -5.71 -2.63 8.70
CA THR A 315 -6.44 -2.08 7.56
C THR A 315 -5.55 -1.98 6.32
N TRP A 316 -6.18 -1.89 5.15
CA TRP A 316 -5.50 -1.50 3.92
C TRP A 316 -5.56 0.03 3.78
N PRO A 317 -4.42 0.72 3.65
CA PRO A 317 -4.42 2.17 3.42
C PRO A 317 -5.24 2.55 2.20
N ASP A 318 -6.09 3.54 2.43
CA ASP A 318 -7.06 4.05 1.48
C ASP A 318 -8.12 3.04 1.00
N MET A 319 -8.47 2.04 1.81
CA MET A 319 -9.63 1.18 1.51
C MET A 319 -10.97 1.92 1.66
N GLU A 320 -11.94 1.63 0.79
CA GLU A 320 -13.30 2.14 0.93
C GLU A 320 -13.97 1.58 2.19
N THR A 321 -14.90 2.35 2.75
CA THR A 321 -15.86 1.80 3.72
C THR A 321 -17.27 2.11 3.29
N LEU A 322 -18.22 1.21 3.59
CA LEU A 322 -19.64 1.46 3.31
C LEU A 322 -20.15 2.75 3.98
N SER A 323 -19.54 3.12 5.11
CA SER A 323 -19.86 4.34 5.87
C SER A 323 -19.16 5.60 5.35
N GLY A 324 -18.18 5.46 4.47
CA GLY A 324 -17.30 6.56 4.02
C GLY A 324 -16.37 7.12 5.11
N ARG A 325 -16.29 6.49 6.29
CA ARG A 325 -15.46 6.94 7.42
C ARG A 325 -14.04 6.39 7.32
N ASP A 326 -13.10 7.11 7.93
CA ASP A 326 -11.66 6.76 8.00
C ASP A 326 -11.32 5.79 9.13
N ARG A 327 -12.31 5.01 9.55
CA ARG A 327 -12.17 3.99 10.58
C ARG A 327 -13.15 2.86 10.34
N ASN A 328 -12.75 1.65 10.72
CA ASN A 328 -13.60 0.48 10.77
C ASN A 328 -13.34 -0.28 12.10
N PRO A 329 -14.01 -1.42 12.36
CA PRO A 329 -13.76 -2.21 13.57
C PRO A 329 -12.31 -2.70 13.75
N TYR A 330 -11.49 -2.63 12.71
CA TYR A 330 -10.08 -3.05 12.69
C TYR A 330 -9.10 -1.89 12.94
N GLY A 331 -9.60 -0.65 13.06
CA GLY A 331 -8.83 0.54 13.45
C GLY A 331 -8.95 1.71 12.47
N LEU A 332 -8.02 2.67 12.56
CA LEU A 332 -7.95 3.79 11.63
C LEU A 332 -7.45 3.32 10.26
N ILE A 333 -7.93 4.00 9.22
CA ILE A 333 -7.54 3.80 7.83
C ILE A 333 -6.75 5.05 7.40
N ALA A 334 -5.53 4.87 6.92
CA ALA A 334 -4.78 5.97 6.33
C ALA A 334 -5.40 6.43 5.00
N ARG A 335 -5.40 7.74 4.74
CA ARG A 335 -5.95 8.37 3.52
C ARG A 335 -4.90 9.15 2.72
N ASN A 336 -3.74 9.37 3.32
CA ASN A 336 -2.58 10.03 2.74
C ASN A 336 -1.70 9.07 1.91
N PHE A 337 -1.95 7.75 1.98
CA PHE A 337 -1.27 6.74 1.18
C PHE A 337 -2.28 5.73 0.61
N ASP A 338 -2.26 5.53 -0.71
CA ASP A 338 -3.06 4.51 -1.41
C ASP A 338 -2.21 3.26 -1.67
N ALA A 339 -2.45 2.22 -0.87
CA ALA A 339 -1.70 0.97 -0.99
C ALA A 339 -2.01 0.19 -2.28
N THR A 340 -3.05 0.55 -3.03
CA THR A 340 -3.36 -0.02 -4.33
C THR A 340 -2.56 0.68 -5.43
N LEU A 341 -2.69 1.99 -5.59
CA LEU A 341 -2.04 2.74 -6.68
C LEU A 341 -0.57 3.02 -6.37
N GLN A 342 -0.30 3.66 -5.24
CA GLN A 342 1.07 4.00 -4.85
C GLN A 342 1.85 2.76 -4.42
N GLY A 343 1.17 1.77 -3.83
CA GLY A 343 1.76 0.45 -3.56
C GLY A 343 2.19 -0.29 -4.83
N TYR A 344 1.43 -0.19 -5.92
CA TYR A 344 1.83 -0.72 -7.24
C TYR A 344 3.09 -0.01 -7.78
N ASP A 345 3.17 1.31 -7.66
CA ASP A 345 4.35 2.06 -8.08
C ASP A 345 5.59 1.65 -7.28
N LEU A 346 5.45 1.45 -5.96
CA LEU A 346 6.51 0.89 -5.12
C LEU A 346 6.91 -0.53 -5.50
N LEU A 347 5.97 -1.38 -5.92
CA LEU A 347 6.26 -2.74 -6.38
C LEU A 347 7.08 -2.74 -7.68
N GLN A 348 6.81 -1.82 -8.60
CA GLN A 348 7.62 -1.62 -9.81
C GLN A 348 9.06 -1.25 -9.44
N LEU A 349 9.22 -0.24 -8.58
CA LEU A 349 10.54 0.19 -8.08
C LEU A 349 11.26 -0.92 -7.31
N ALA A 350 10.54 -1.67 -6.49
CA ALA A 350 11.08 -2.80 -5.71
C ALA A 350 11.56 -3.94 -6.61
N ALA A 351 10.91 -4.13 -7.75
CA ALA A 351 11.31 -5.09 -8.76
C ALA A 351 12.52 -4.64 -9.60
N GLY A 352 12.99 -3.40 -9.43
CA GLY A 352 14.11 -2.82 -10.21
C GLY A 352 13.69 -2.35 -11.61
N ARG A 353 12.45 -1.87 -11.76
CA ARG A 353 11.87 -1.43 -13.04
C ARG A 353 11.56 0.06 -13.06
#